data_AF-A0A645ITP0-F1
#
_entry.id   AF-A0A645ITP0-F1
#
_cell.length_a   1.000
_cell.length_b   1.000
_cell.length_c   1.000
_cell.angle_alpha   90.00
_cell.angle_beta   90.00
_cell.angle_gamma   90.00
#
_symmetry.space_group_name_H-M   'P 1'
#
loop_
_entity.id
_entity.type
_entity.pdbx_description
1 polymer ?
#
loop_
_entity_poly.entity_id
_entity_poly.type
_entity_poly.pdbx_seq_one_letter_code
_entity_poly.pdbx_strand_id
1 'polypeptide(L)'
;MADIFRMKASKDQLSLTPEADSVMVEYFDNLYANRGRNFANAREVNNYFDNVKRRQSSRLKQRMEEPGFNKEEYKLLLPEDMIKS
;
A
#
# COMPACT_ATOMS: atom_id res chain seq x y z
N MET A 1 -3.20 -5.48 11.55
CA MET A 1 -2.97 -4.19 10.85
C MET A 1 -3.24 -4.31 9.36
N ALA A 2 -2.77 -5.38 8.72
CA ALA A 2 -3.07 -5.72 7.33
C ALA A 2 -4.57 -5.65 6.97
N ASP A 3 -5.46 -6.19 7.80
CA ASP A 3 -6.91 -6.15 7.50
C ASP A 3 -7.49 -4.74 7.48
N ILE A 4 -6.99 -3.84 8.33
CA ILE A 4 -7.40 -2.43 8.34
C ILE A 4 -6.92 -1.76 7.04
N PHE A 5 -5.70 -2.07 6.60
CA PHE A 5 -5.19 -1.59 5.32
C PHE A 5 -6.06 -2.09 4.15
N ARG A 6 -6.37 -3.39 4.10
CA ARG A 6 -7.22 -4.00 3.06
C ARG A 6 -8.62 -3.37 3.03
N MET A 7 -9.22 -3.15 4.20
CA MET A 7 -10.50 -2.44 4.32
C MET A 7 -10.42 -1.02 3.76
N LYS A 8 -9.35 -0.27 4.06
CA LYS A 8 -9.13 1.07 3.51
C LYS A 8 -8.95 1.05 1.99
N ALA A 9 -8.14 0.11 1.47
CA ALA A 9 -7.94 -0.07 0.03
C ALA A 9 -9.26 -0.35 -0.67
N SER A 10 -10.05 -1.30 -0.16
CA SER A 10 -11.37 -1.64 -0.69
C SER A 10 -12.34 -0.46 -0.66
N LYS A 11 -12.34 0.34 0.42
CA LYS A 11 -13.15 1.57 0.52
C LYS A 11 -12.79 2.61 -0.54
N ASP A 12 -11.50 2.71 -0.88
CA ASP A 12 -10.98 3.56 -1.95
C ASP A 12 -11.06 2.89 -3.34
N GLN A 13 -11.73 1.74 -3.46
CA GLN A 13 -11.88 0.96 -4.69
C GLN A 13 -10.54 0.49 -5.29
N LEU A 14 -9.54 0.27 -4.43
CA LEU A 14 -8.23 -0.27 -4.77
C LEU A 14 -8.17 -1.76 -4.47
N SER A 15 -7.57 -2.51 -5.38
CA SER A 15 -7.19 -3.92 -5.22
C SER A 15 -5.68 -4.05 -5.12
N LEU A 16 -5.21 -5.07 -4.43
CA LEU A 16 -3.78 -5.40 -4.34
C LEU A 16 -3.50 -6.62 -5.23
N THR A 17 -2.33 -6.64 -5.86
CA THR A 17 -1.75 -7.89 -6.34
C THR A 17 -1.36 -8.78 -5.16
N PRO A 18 -1.29 -10.12 -5.32
CA PRO A 18 -0.84 -11.02 -4.26
C PRO A 18 0.53 -10.67 -3.69
N GLU A 19 1.45 -10.23 -4.55
CA GLU A 19 2.81 -9.82 -4.17
C GLU A 19 2.77 -8.52 -3.36
N ALA A 20 1.90 -7.57 -3.72
CA ALA A 20 1.74 -6.33 -2.96
C ALA A 20 1.12 -6.58 -1.57
N ASP A 21 0.15 -7.49 -1.48
CA ASP A 21 -0.40 -7.91 -0.21
C ASP A 21 0.66 -8.58 0.68
N SER A 22 1.50 -9.44 0.09
CA SER A 22 2.59 -10.12 0.81
C SER A 22 3.61 -9.13 1.39
N VAL A 23 4.07 -8.16 0.60
CA VAL A 23 5.01 -7.12 1.08
C VAL A 23 4.39 -6.27 2.19
N MET A 24 3.11 -5.93 2.07
CA MET A 24 2.39 -5.16 3.09
C MET A 24 2.22 -5.93 4.40
N VAL A 25 1.94 -7.23 4.33
CA VAL A 25 1.86 -8.10 5.51
C VAL A 25 3.22 -8.18 6.20
N GLU A 26 4.29 -8.46 5.45
CA GLU A 26 5.66 -8.52 6.00
C GLU A 26 6.03 -7.21 6.72
N TYR A 27 5.73 -6.06 6.12
CA TYR A 27 5.96 -4.77 6.76
C TYR A 27 5.24 -4.64 8.10
N PHE A 28 3.95 -4.98 8.16
CA PHE A 28 3.18 -4.85 9.40
C PHE A 28 3.58 -5.87 10.45
N ASP A 29 3.98 -7.08 10.06
CA ASP A 29 4.48 -8.09 10.99
C ASP A 29 5.79 -7.62 11.63
N ASN A 30 6.71 -7.08 10.83
CA ASN A 30 7.96 -6.49 11.31
C ASN A 30 7.71 -5.27 12.20
N LEU A 31 6.80 -4.38 11.80
CA LEU A 31 6.41 -3.21 12.61
C LEU A 31 5.81 -3.64 13.95
N TYR A 32 4.94 -4.65 13.95
CA TYR A 32 4.31 -5.15 15.17
C TYR A 32 5.32 -5.85 16.08
N ALA A 33 6.25 -6.63 15.52
CA ALA A 33 7.32 -7.29 16.28
C ALA A 33 8.24 -6.29 16.98
N ASN A 34 8.53 -5.15 16.33
CA ASN A 34 9.43 -4.10 16.83
C ASN A 34 8.72 -2.95 17.55
N ARG A 35 7.46 -3.14 17.97
CA ARG A 35 6.64 -2.07 18.54
C ARG A 35 7.19 -1.56 19.88
N GLY A 36 7.32 -0.24 20.01
CA GLY A 36 7.65 0.42 21.27
C GLY A 36 6.43 0.66 22.18
N ARG A 37 6.67 1.19 23.39
CA ARG A 37 5.61 1.49 24.39
C ARG A 37 4.50 2.43 23.90
N ASN A 38 4.77 3.26 22.89
CA ASN A 38 3.84 4.27 22.35
C ASN A 38 3.18 3.85 21.02
N PHE A 39 3.12 2.56 20.72
CA PHE A 39 2.64 2.07 19.43
C PHE A 39 1.15 2.30 19.21
N ALA A 40 0.80 2.94 18.09
CA ALA A 40 -0.57 3.32 17.74
C ALA A 40 -1.04 2.69 16.41
N ASN A 41 -1.56 1.47 16.48
CA ASN A 41 -1.99 0.65 15.32
C ASN A 41 -2.71 1.43 14.21
N ALA A 42 -3.73 2.23 14.54
CA ALA A 42 -4.52 2.94 13.55
C ALA A 42 -3.73 4.08 12.87
N ARG A 43 -2.88 4.80 13.62
CA ARG A 43 -2.03 5.86 13.08
C ARG A 43 -1.00 5.27 12.12
N GLU A 44 -0.38 4.16 12.48
CA GLU A 44 0.61 3.49 11.62
C GLU A 44 0.00 2.99 10.31
N VAL A 45 -1.18 2.36 10.37
CA VAL A 45 -1.88 1.93 9.14
C VAL A 45 -2.26 3.11 8.26
N ASN A 46 -2.70 4.23 8.83
CA ASN A 46 -3.02 5.44 8.06
C ASN A 46 -1.77 6.01 7.39
N ASN A 47 -0.68 6.19 8.15
CA ASN A 47 0.59 6.69 7.63
C ASN A 47 1.11 5.81 6.49
N TYR A 48 1.06 4.48 6.68
CA TYR A 48 1.49 3.53 5.66
C TYR A 48 0.62 3.63 4.39
N PHE A 49 -0.71 3.64 4.54
CA PHE A 49 -1.64 3.75 3.41
C PHE A 49 -1.45 5.05 2.61
N ASP A 50 -1.27 6.18 3.28
CA ASP A 50 -1.03 7.46 2.60
C ASP A 50 0.29 7.45 1.81
N ASN A 51 1.33 6.81 2.34
CA ASN A 51 2.59 6.63 1.63
C ASN A 51 2.44 5.71 0.41
N VAL A 52 1.68 4.61 0.53
CA VAL A 52 1.39 3.72 -0.60
C VAL A 52 0.66 4.47 -1.72
N LYS A 53 -0.37 5.26 -1.40
CA LYS A 53 -1.07 6.09 -2.40
C LYS A 53 -0.17 7.13 -3.06
N ARG A 54 0.79 7.69 -2.31
CA ARG A 54 1.80 8.60 -2.88
C ARG A 54 2.70 7.89 -3.87
N ARG A 55 3.19 6.69 -3.53
CA ARG A 55 4.04 5.88 -4.42
C ARG A 55 3.29 5.44 -5.68
N GLN A 56 2.04 4.97 -5.52
CA GLN A 56 1.15 4.65 -6.64
C GLN A 56 0.96 5.86 -7.58
N SER A 57 0.69 7.04 -7.02
CA SER A 57 0.57 8.28 -7.81
C SER A 57 1.84 8.59 -8.59
N SER A 58 3.02 8.42 -7.97
CA SER A 58 4.31 8.63 -8.64
C SER A 58 4.56 7.62 -9.76
N ARG A 59 4.27 6.33 -9.54
CA ARG A 59 4.37 5.28 -10.55
C ARG A 59 3.42 5.55 -11.72
N LEU A 60 2.16 5.84 -11.44
CA LEU A 60 1.14 6.07 -12.46
C LEU A 60 1.47 7.29 -13.32
N LYS A 61 2.05 8.35 -12.73
CA LYS A 61 2.51 9.52 -13.49
C LYS A 61 3.50 9.13 -14.60
N GLN A 62 4.42 8.20 -14.31
CA GLN A 62 5.38 7.69 -15.30
C GLN A 62 4.68 6.77 -16.31
N ARG A 63 3.86 5.83 -15.83
CA ARG A 63 3.10 4.89 -16.68
C ARG A 63 2.17 5.59 -17.69
N MET A 64 1.58 6.73 -17.34
CA MET A 64 0.70 7.50 -18.22
C MET A 64 1.40 8.02 -19.48
N GLU A 65 2.73 8.13 -19.47
CA GLU A 65 3.53 8.58 -20.62
C GLU A 65 3.91 7.40 -21.54
N GLU A 66 3.67 6.16 -21.10
CA GLU A 66 4.07 4.95 -21.81
C GLU A 66 2.95 4.41 -22.73
N PRO A 67 3.31 3.84 -23.90
CA PRO A 67 2.34 3.14 -24.74
C PRO A 67 1.67 1.98 -24.00
N GLY A 68 0.36 1.82 -24.19
CA GLY A 68 -0.40 0.72 -23.59
C GLY A 68 -0.87 0.97 -22.15
N PHE A 69 -0.74 2.20 -21.64
CA PHE A 69 -1.35 2.60 -20.37
C PHE A 69 -2.85 2.33 -20.35
N ASN A 70 -3.31 1.71 -19.26
CA ASN A 70 -4.73 1.44 -19.03
C ASN A 70 -5.21 2.13 -17.74
N LYS A 71 -6.38 2.77 -17.79
CA LYS A 71 -7.01 3.39 -16.61
C LYS A 71 -7.32 2.39 -15.49
N GLU A 72 -7.45 1.10 -15.78
CA GLU A 72 -7.59 0.09 -14.71
C GLU A 72 -6.35 0.02 -13.80
N GLU A 73 -5.18 0.52 -14.23
CA GLU A 73 -3.99 0.64 -13.39
C GLU A 73 -4.20 1.58 -12.19
N TYR A 74 -5.14 2.55 -12.28
CA TYR A 74 -5.50 3.41 -11.14
C TYR A 74 -6.08 2.62 -9.97
N LYS A 75 -6.69 1.46 -10.24
CA LYS A 75 -7.36 0.63 -9.23
C LYS A 75 -6.47 -0.46 -8.66
N LEU A 76 -5.24 -0.60 -9.14
CA LEU A 76 -4.34 -1.69 -8.77
C LEU A 76 -3.10 -1.17 -8.04
N LEU A 77 -2.85 -1.73 -6.86
CA LEU A 77 -1.63 -1.56 -6.09
C LEU A 77 -0.64 -2.68 -6.41
N LEU A 78 0.57 -2.28 -6.76
CA LEU A 78 1.69 -3.17 -7.12
C LEU A 78 2.71 -3.25 -5.97
N PRO A 79 3.61 -4.24 -5.98
CA PRO A 79 4.61 -4.42 -4.90
C PRO A 79 5.54 -3.21 -4.74
N GLU A 80 5.83 -2.51 -5.82
CA GLU A 80 6.64 -1.28 -5.81
C GLU A 80 5.94 -0.09 -5.14
N ASP A 81 4.61 -0.13 -5.02
CA ASP A 81 3.85 0.88 -4.28
C ASP A 81 4.00 0.69 -2.75
N MET A 82 4.40 -0.51 -2.29
CA MET A 82 4.50 -0.87 -0.88
C MET A 82 5.80 -0.39 -0.22
N ILE A 83 5.74 -0.08 1.08
CA ILE A 83 6.94 0.20 1.87
C ILE A 83 7.49 -1.14 2.37
N LYS A 84 8.79 -1.36 2.16
CA LYS A 84 9.50 -2.54 2.65
C LYS A 84 10.07 -2.25 4.04
N SER A 85 10.07 -3.27 4.91
CA SER A 85 10.66 -3.22 6.25
C SER A 85 12.17 -3.27 6.24
#